data_AF-A0AAW2JF00-F1
#
_entry.id   AF-A0AAW2JF00-F1
#
_cell.length_a   1.000
_cell.length_b   1.000
_cell.length_c   1.000
_cell.angle_alpha   90.00
_cell.angle_beta   90.00
_cell.angle_gamma   90.00
#
_symmetry.space_group_name_H-M   'P 1'
#
loop_
_entity.id
_entity.type
_entity.pdbx_description
1 polymer ?
#
loop_
_entity_poly.entity_id
_entity_poly.type
_entity_poly.pdbx_seq_one_letter_code
_entity_poly.pdbx_strand_id
1 'polypeptide(L)'
;MLAVKGSAYTHKDQIQEEPYGTIVAENTIGTRHSHFLSFHLDLDIDGGANSLVKAHLQTVRLTSGSSPRKSYWKVVEEVAKTESDAKIRLGTGATEIIVVNPNKKTKVGNNIGYRLIPGSVAGPLLWEDDNEQIRGAFSNYNVWVTPYNKSEKWAAGVYIDQAPGMIP
;
A
#
# COMPACT_ATOMS: atom_id res chain seq x y z
N MET A 1 13.31 -1.01 14.04
CA MET A 1 13.87 -1.68 15.24
C MET A 1 14.58 -2.95 14.80
N LEU A 2 15.82 -3.18 15.25
CA LEU A 2 16.58 -4.40 14.97
C LEU A 2 16.36 -5.38 16.12
N ALA A 3 16.03 -6.63 15.81
CA ALA A 3 15.92 -7.70 16.79
C ALA A 3 17.03 -8.73 16.55
N VAL A 4 17.64 -9.18 17.65
CA VAL A 4 18.68 -10.21 17.65
C VAL A 4 18.28 -11.33 18.62
N LYS A 5 18.65 -12.56 18.28
CA LYS A 5 18.44 -13.77 19.07
C LYS A 5 19.78 -14.42 19.36
N GLY A 6 20.05 -14.76 20.62
CA GLY A 6 21.20 -15.57 20.99
C GLY A 6 21.10 -16.99 20.40
N SER A 7 22.23 -17.55 19.96
CA SER A 7 22.27 -18.89 19.38
C SER A 7 23.51 -19.67 19.82
N ALA A 8 23.45 -20.99 19.72
CA ALA A 8 24.62 -21.84 19.98
C ALA A 8 25.64 -21.83 18.81
N TYR A 9 25.27 -21.29 17.65
CA TYR A 9 26.09 -21.31 16.45
C TYR A 9 27.18 -20.24 16.51
N THR A 10 28.40 -20.63 16.23
CA THR A 10 29.52 -19.71 15.98
C THR A 10 29.76 -19.49 14.49
N HIS A 11 29.35 -20.44 13.64
CA HIS A 11 29.56 -20.41 12.18
C HIS A 11 28.30 -20.88 11.41
N LYS A 12 28.16 -20.44 10.15
CA LYS A 12 26.97 -20.70 9.32
C LYS A 12 26.75 -22.18 8.98
N ASP A 13 27.83 -22.93 8.77
CA ASP A 13 27.81 -24.36 8.43
C ASP A 13 27.30 -25.26 9.57
N GLN A 14 27.24 -24.74 10.80
CA GLN A 14 26.67 -25.42 11.96
C GLN A 14 25.14 -25.40 11.98
N ILE A 15 24.50 -24.57 11.14
CA ILE A 15 23.05 -24.41 11.09
C ILE A 15 22.43 -25.58 10.32
N GLN A 16 21.70 -26.46 11.02
CA GLN A 16 21.05 -27.64 10.44
C GLN A 16 19.51 -27.51 10.31
N GLU A 17 18.94 -26.47 10.90
CA GLU A 17 17.49 -26.17 10.90
C GLU A 17 17.26 -24.70 10.52
N GLU A 18 16.00 -24.28 10.34
CA GLU A 18 15.67 -22.89 10.01
C GLU A 18 15.94 -21.96 11.21
N PRO A 19 16.92 -21.04 11.13
CA PRO A 19 17.28 -20.18 12.25
C PRO A 19 16.35 -18.96 12.40
N TYR A 20 15.41 -18.76 11.47
CA TYR A 20 14.50 -17.60 11.37
C TYR A 20 15.26 -16.26 11.24
N GLY A 21 16.45 -16.30 10.65
CA GLY A 21 17.37 -15.17 10.62
C GLY A 21 18.67 -15.46 9.89
N THR A 22 19.67 -14.61 10.12
CA THR A 22 21.04 -14.79 9.60
C THR A 22 22.03 -14.65 10.75
N ILE A 23 23.04 -15.52 10.82
CA ILE A 23 24.15 -15.36 11.77
C ILE A 23 24.94 -14.10 11.39
N VAL A 24 25.02 -13.14 12.30
CA VAL A 24 25.67 -11.82 12.07
C VAL A 24 26.94 -11.64 12.91
N ALA A 25 27.09 -12.46 13.94
CA ALA A 25 28.29 -12.62 14.75
C ALA A 25 28.24 -13.98 15.44
N GLU A 26 29.34 -14.40 16.07
CA GLU A 26 29.35 -15.60 16.92
C GLU A 26 28.17 -15.53 17.92
N ASN A 27 27.44 -16.64 18.03
CA ASN A 27 26.30 -16.80 18.92
C ASN A 27 25.15 -15.81 18.69
N THR A 28 25.10 -15.11 17.54
CA THR A 28 24.14 -14.02 17.32
C THR A 28 23.42 -14.14 15.97
N ILE A 29 22.10 -14.31 16.02
CA ILE A 29 21.22 -14.31 14.85
C ILE A 29 20.48 -12.97 14.75
N GLY A 30 20.61 -12.28 13.62
CA GLY A 30 19.71 -11.18 13.26
C GLY A 30 18.39 -11.76 12.75
N THR A 31 17.30 -11.51 13.47
CA THR A 31 15.99 -12.10 13.14
C THR A 31 15.35 -11.38 11.96
N ARG A 32 14.71 -12.13 11.05
CA ARG A 32 13.97 -11.52 9.94
C ARG A 32 12.78 -10.74 10.51
N HIS A 33 12.56 -9.53 9.99
CA HIS A 33 11.46 -8.66 10.39
C HIS A 33 11.15 -7.68 9.25
N SER A 34 9.96 -7.10 9.29
CA SER A 34 9.50 -6.12 8.30
C SER A 34 9.25 -4.77 8.97
N HIS A 35 9.31 -3.70 8.19
CA HIS A 35 8.98 -2.35 8.65
C HIS A 35 7.80 -1.85 7.83
N PHE A 36 6.68 -1.57 8.50
CA PHE A 36 5.52 -0.93 7.92
C PHE A 36 5.28 0.39 8.63
N LEU A 37 5.09 1.44 7.85
CA LEU A 37 4.78 2.77 8.34
C LEU A 37 3.49 3.21 7.65
N SER A 38 2.59 3.82 8.43
CA SER A 38 1.37 4.44 7.91
C SER A 38 1.50 5.95 8.00
N PHE A 39 1.08 6.63 6.93
CA PHE A 39 1.01 8.08 6.87
C PHE A 39 -0.45 8.48 6.74
N HIS A 40 -0.91 9.37 7.61
CA HIS A 40 -2.22 9.99 7.48
C HIS A 40 -2.06 11.27 6.66
N LEU A 41 -2.68 11.29 5.48
CA LEU A 41 -2.69 12.43 4.57
C LEU A 41 -4.12 12.96 4.47
N ASP A 42 -4.43 13.98 5.25
CA ASP A 42 -5.70 14.71 5.18
C ASP A 42 -5.63 15.72 4.03
N LEU A 43 -6.28 15.42 2.91
CA LEU A 43 -6.13 16.14 1.65
C LEU A 43 -7.34 17.03 1.38
N ASP A 44 -7.09 18.34 1.33
CA ASP A 44 -8.05 19.37 0.89
C ASP A 44 -7.58 20.04 -0.42
N ILE A 45 -7.60 19.29 -1.53
CA ILE A 45 -7.15 19.80 -2.82
C ILE A 45 -8.14 20.85 -3.32
N ASP A 46 -7.79 22.13 -3.17
CA ASP A 46 -8.66 23.28 -3.52
C ASP A 46 -10.06 23.17 -2.87
N GLY A 47 -10.08 22.67 -1.62
CA GLY A 47 -11.26 22.39 -0.79
C GLY A 47 -11.46 20.89 -0.50
N GLY A 48 -12.30 20.55 0.48
CA GLY A 48 -12.46 19.18 0.99
C GLY A 48 -13.39 18.24 0.22
N ALA A 49 -14.02 18.72 -0.87
CA ALA A 49 -14.82 17.86 -1.74
C ALA A 49 -13.89 17.18 -2.78
N ASN A 50 -13.20 16.11 -2.36
CA ASN A 50 -12.26 15.38 -3.20
C ASN A 50 -12.75 13.97 -3.56
N SER A 51 -12.10 13.35 -4.55
CA SER A 51 -12.37 11.97 -4.97
C SER A 51 -11.09 11.27 -5.36
N LEU A 52 -11.00 9.97 -5.06
CA LEU A 52 -9.92 9.11 -5.53
C LEU A 52 -10.25 8.57 -6.92
N VAL A 53 -9.30 8.70 -7.84
CA VAL A 53 -9.36 8.18 -9.20
C VAL A 53 -8.24 7.18 -9.40
N LYS A 54 -8.61 5.97 -9.83
CA LYS A 54 -7.69 4.94 -10.33
C LYS A 54 -7.62 5.10 -11.85
N ALA A 55 -6.49 5.56 -12.36
CA ALA A 55 -6.25 5.73 -13.78
C ALA A 55 -5.50 4.50 -14.31
N HIS A 56 -6.23 3.56 -14.91
CA HIS A 56 -5.67 2.32 -15.43
C HIS A 56 -5.08 2.52 -16.83
N LEU A 57 -3.81 2.15 -17.00
CA LEU A 57 -3.14 2.16 -18.30
C LEU A 57 -3.43 0.83 -19.01
N GLN A 58 -4.30 0.87 -20.02
CA GLN A 58 -4.76 -0.31 -20.73
C GLN A 58 -4.19 -0.35 -22.14
N THR A 59 -3.55 -1.46 -22.51
CA THR A 59 -3.11 -1.71 -23.88
C THR A 59 -4.31 -2.11 -24.74
N VAL A 60 -4.48 -1.43 -25.88
CA VAL A 60 -5.52 -1.71 -26.86
C VAL A 60 -4.90 -2.27 -28.13
N ARG A 61 -5.37 -3.45 -28.55
CA ARG A 61 -5.00 -4.04 -29.83
C ARG A 61 -5.81 -3.39 -30.96
N LEU A 62 -5.13 -2.99 -32.02
CA LEU A 62 -5.78 -2.52 -33.24
C LEU A 62 -6.16 -3.73 -34.09
N THR A 63 -7.46 -3.85 -34.37
CA THR A 63 -8.03 -4.93 -35.18
C THR A 63 -8.39 -4.47 -36.60
N SER A 64 -8.57 -3.17 -36.79
CA SER A 64 -8.76 -2.55 -38.11
C SER A 64 -7.42 -2.25 -38.77
N GLY A 65 -7.32 -2.47 -40.08
CA GLY A 65 -6.15 -2.09 -40.90
C GLY A 65 -5.96 -0.57 -41.08
N SER A 66 -6.62 0.26 -40.27
CA SER A 66 -6.58 1.72 -40.33
C SER A 66 -5.25 2.33 -39.86
N SER A 67 -4.34 1.51 -39.33
CA SER A 67 -3.02 1.95 -38.89
C SER A 67 -1.97 0.87 -39.13
N PRO A 68 -0.72 1.24 -39.49
CA PRO A 68 0.39 0.29 -39.51
C PRO A 68 0.80 -0.18 -38.10
N ARG A 69 0.38 0.54 -37.04
CA ARG A 69 0.61 0.14 -35.65
C ARG A 69 -0.32 -1.01 -35.27
N LYS A 70 0.18 -1.95 -34.46
CA LYS A 70 -0.60 -3.08 -33.94
C LYS A 70 -1.33 -2.78 -32.62
N SER A 71 -0.91 -1.74 -31.90
CA SER A 71 -1.50 -1.36 -30.62
C SER A 71 -1.14 0.06 -30.21
N TYR A 72 -1.90 0.57 -29.25
CA TYR A 72 -1.64 1.76 -28.45
C TYR A 72 -2.08 1.49 -27.00
N TRP A 73 -1.89 2.44 -26.09
CA TRP A 73 -2.47 2.37 -24.75
C TRP A 73 -3.37 3.57 -24.51
N LYS A 74 -4.36 3.39 -23.64
CA LYS A 74 -5.26 4.45 -23.19
C LYS A 74 -5.34 4.46 -21.67
N VAL A 75 -5.81 5.58 -21.12
CA VAL A 75 -6.19 5.68 -19.72
C VAL A 75 -7.67 5.33 -19.61
N VAL A 76 -8.02 4.48 -18.65
CA VAL A 76 -9.40 4.25 -18.23
C VAL A 76 -9.48 4.67 -16.77
N GLU A 77 -10.23 5.73 -16.50
CA GLU A 77 -10.40 6.27 -15.17
C GLU A 77 -11.58 5.60 -14.46
N GLU A 78 -11.35 5.20 -13.20
CA GLU A 78 -12.37 4.70 -12.30
C GLU A 78 -12.35 5.53 -11.02
N VAL A 79 -13.50 6.14 -10.68
CA VAL A 79 -13.67 6.86 -9.42
C VAL A 79 -14.08 5.87 -8.33
N ALA A 80 -13.32 5.80 -7.24
CA ALA A 80 -13.72 5.02 -6.08
C ALA A 80 -14.96 5.65 -5.43
N LYS A 81 -16.05 4.89 -5.31
CA LYS A 81 -17.33 5.39 -4.78
C LYS A 81 -17.51 5.09 -3.30
N THR A 82 -16.81 4.07 -2.81
CA THR A 82 -16.84 3.60 -1.44
C THR A 82 -15.42 3.37 -0.92
N GLU A 83 -15.27 3.23 0.39
CA GLU A 83 -13.99 2.89 1.03
C GLU A 83 -13.44 1.55 0.53
N SER A 84 -14.32 0.58 0.26
CA SER A 84 -13.95 -0.72 -0.30
C SER A 84 -13.32 -0.60 -1.68
N ASP A 85 -13.82 0.29 -2.54
CA ASP A 85 -13.26 0.55 -3.88
C ASP A 85 -11.88 1.23 -3.82
N ALA A 86 -11.56 1.82 -2.66
CA ALA A 86 -10.36 2.60 -2.40
C ALA A 86 -9.24 1.84 -1.66
N LYS A 87 -9.42 0.54 -1.40
CA LYS A 87 -8.36 -0.34 -0.88
C LYS A 87 -7.46 -0.79 -2.02
N ILE A 88 -6.21 -0.33 -2.05
CA ILE A 88 -5.31 -0.53 -3.21
C ILE A 88 -4.04 -1.29 -2.81
N ARG A 89 -3.76 -2.37 -3.53
CA ARG A 89 -2.45 -3.06 -3.55
C ARG A 89 -1.64 -2.55 -4.74
N LEU A 90 -0.62 -1.74 -4.46
CA LEU A 90 0.27 -1.20 -5.49
C LEU A 90 1.14 -2.32 -6.08
N GLY A 91 1.61 -2.14 -7.31
CA GLY A 91 2.44 -3.13 -8.02
C GLY A 91 1.68 -4.26 -8.72
N THR A 92 0.35 -4.34 -8.58
CA THR A 92 -0.49 -5.36 -9.23
C THR A 92 -0.86 -5.01 -10.69
N GLY A 93 -0.41 -3.86 -11.20
CA GLY A 93 -0.65 -3.44 -12.58
C GLY A 93 -0.20 -1.99 -12.84
N ALA A 94 -0.38 -1.53 -14.08
CA ALA A 94 -0.10 -0.16 -14.48
C ALA A 94 -1.30 0.74 -14.14
N THR A 95 -1.40 1.16 -12.89
CA THR A 95 -2.48 2.04 -12.41
C THR A 95 -1.88 3.23 -11.67
N GLU A 96 -2.33 4.42 -12.03
CA GLU A 96 -2.00 5.65 -11.32
C GLU A 96 -3.08 5.97 -10.28
N ILE A 97 -2.66 6.40 -9.10
CA ILE A 97 -3.57 6.77 -8.00
C ILE A 97 -3.56 8.29 -7.87
N ILE A 98 -4.71 8.90 -8.12
CA ILE A 98 -4.87 10.35 -8.22
C ILE A 98 -5.98 10.79 -7.28
N VAL A 99 -5.74 11.82 -6.47
CA VAL A 99 -6.78 12.49 -5.70
C VAL A 99 -7.10 13.80 -6.42
N VAL A 100 -8.38 14.02 -6.71
CA VAL A 100 -8.84 15.17 -7.49
C VAL A 100 -9.96 15.90 -6.78
N ASN A 101 -10.11 17.19 -7.10
CA ASN A 101 -11.31 17.94 -6.82
C ASN A 101 -12.19 17.99 -8.08
N PRO A 102 -13.33 17.29 -8.12
CA PRO A 102 -14.20 17.27 -9.29
C PRO A 102 -14.93 18.61 -9.54
N ASN A 103 -15.00 19.48 -8.53
CA ASN A 103 -15.68 20.77 -8.59
C ASN A 103 -14.75 21.91 -9.05
N LYS A 104 -13.46 21.63 -9.21
CA LYS A 104 -12.43 22.62 -9.58
C LYS A 104 -11.70 22.17 -10.84
N LYS A 105 -11.74 23.04 -11.86
CA LYS A 105 -11.17 22.76 -13.18
C LYS A 105 -10.04 23.72 -13.50
N THR A 106 -9.02 23.20 -14.18
CA THR A 106 -8.03 24.03 -14.88
C THR A 106 -8.69 24.80 -16.02
N LYS A 107 -8.01 25.82 -16.58
CA LYS A 107 -8.53 26.63 -17.70
C LYS A 107 -8.98 25.81 -18.92
N VAL A 108 -8.39 24.63 -19.12
CA VAL A 108 -8.69 23.72 -20.24
C VAL A 108 -9.68 22.61 -19.89
N GLY A 109 -10.22 22.58 -18.65
CA GLY A 109 -11.34 21.69 -18.27
C GLY A 109 -10.96 20.41 -17.51
N ASN A 110 -9.69 20.17 -17.22
CA ASN A 110 -9.24 19.01 -16.40
C ASN A 110 -9.49 19.27 -14.90
N ASN A 111 -9.83 18.24 -14.14
CA ASN A 111 -9.90 18.34 -12.67
C ASN A 111 -8.52 18.69 -12.10
N ILE A 112 -8.49 19.55 -11.08
CA ILE A 112 -7.27 19.81 -10.30
C ILE A 112 -7.04 18.61 -9.36
N GLY A 113 -5.78 18.20 -9.20
CA GLY A 113 -5.45 17.01 -8.41
C GLY A 113 -3.96 16.81 -8.18
N TYR A 114 -3.65 15.85 -7.32
CA TYR A 114 -2.30 15.35 -7.07
C TYR A 114 -2.26 13.83 -7.30
N ARG A 115 -1.13 13.35 -7.81
CA ARG A 115 -0.88 11.93 -8.04
C ARG A 115 0.10 11.38 -7.01
N LEU A 116 -0.22 10.23 -6.43
CA LEU A 116 0.71 9.49 -5.59
C LEU A 116 1.69 8.72 -6.48
N ILE A 117 2.99 8.96 -6.30
CA ILE A 117 4.06 8.19 -6.95
C ILE A 117 4.79 7.42 -5.83
N PRO A 118 4.52 6.12 -5.65
CA PRO A 118 5.14 5.35 -4.60
C PRO A 118 6.61 5.06 -4.92
N GLY A 119 7.41 4.87 -3.87
CA GLY A 119 8.74 4.24 -3.97
C GLY A 119 8.64 2.72 -4.12
N SER A 120 9.56 1.99 -3.49
CA SER A 120 9.43 0.53 -3.38
C SER A 120 8.20 0.18 -2.54
N VAL A 121 7.43 -0.80 -3.01
CA VAL A 121 6.19 -1.25 -2.37
C VAL A 121 6.46 -2.58 -1.66
N ALA A 122 6.13 -2.65 -0.38
CA ALA A 122 6.10 -3.88 0.40
C ALA A 122 4.65 -4.24 0.75
N GLY A 123 4.37 -5.53 0.88
CA GLY A 123 3.10 -6.06 1.39
C GLY A 123 3.35 -6.99 2.58
N PRO A 124 2.31 -7.32 3.36
CA PRO A 124 2.45 -8.23 4.49
C PRO A 124 2.85 -9.63 4.00
N LEU A 125 3.65 -10.31 4.83
CA LEU A 125 4.08 -11.69 4.61
C LEU A 125 3.40 -12.67 5.57
N LEU A 126 2.71 -12.16 6.59
CA LEU A 126 1.90 -12.96 7.51
C LEU A 126 0.54 -13.26 6.88
N TRP A 127 -0.10 -14.33 7.34
CA TRP A 127 -1.47 -14.66 6.95
C TRP A 127 -2.46 -13.67 7.55
N GLU A 128 -3.57 -13.41 6.85
CA GLU A 128 -4.55 -12.39 7.29
C GLU A 128 -5.24 -12.76 8.62
N ASP A 129 -5.27 -14.03 8.99
CA ASP A 129 -5.83 -14.56 10.24
C ASP A 129 -4.79 -14.70 11.38
N ASP A 130 -3.53 -14.31 11.13
CA ASP A 130 -2.49 -14.23 12.16
C ASP A 130 -2.78 -13.06 13.12
N ASN A 131 -2.63 -13.26 14.44
CA ASN A 131 -2.99 -12.23 15.44
C ASN A 131 -2.21 -10.93 15.22
N GLU A 132 -0.93 -11.04 14.87
CA GLU A 132 -0.05 -9.93 14.57
C GLU A 132 -0.53 -9.18 13.33
N GLN A 133 -1.03 -9.90 12.32
CA GLN A 133 -1.56 -9.31 11.10
C GLN A 133 -2.93 -8.67 11.32
N ILE A 134 -3.81 -9.26 12.15
CA ILE A 134 -5.09 -8.68 12.56
C ILE A 134 -4.87 -7.36 13.30
N ARG A 135 -3.89 -7.31 14.21
CA ARG A 135 -3.50 -6.06 14.91
C ARG A 135 -2.86 -5.04 13.97
N GLY A 136 -2.10 -5.51 12.98
CA GLY A 136 -1.42 -4.71 11.96
C GLY A 136 -2.21 -4.54 10.66
N ALA A 137 -3.54 -4.68 10.67
CA ALA A 137 -4.36 -4.80 9.46
C ALA A 137 -4.28 -3.59 8.52
N PHE A 138 -3.85 -2.42 9.00
CA PHE A 138 -3.55 -1.26 8.15
C PHE A 138 -2.51 -1.56 7.06
N SER A 139 -1.69 -2.60 7.25
CA SER A 139 -0.69 -3.04 6.26
C SER A 139 -1.26 -3.92 5.14
N ASN A 140 -2.52 -4.38 5.23
CA ASN A 140 -3.14 -5.29 4.24
C ASN A 140 -3.25 -4.68 2.82
N TYR A 141 -3.24 -3.35 2.74
CA TYR A 141 -3.25 -2.58 1.50
C TYR A 141 -2.24 -1.43 1.62
N ASN A 142 -1.70 -0.99 0.48
CA ASN A 142 -0.69 0.07 0.47
C ASN A 142 -1.32 1.47 0.52
N VAL A 143 -2.55 1.61 0.02
CA VAL A 143 -3.33 2.83 0.08
C VAL A 143 -4.73 2.49 0.55
N TRP A 144 -5.22 3.31 1.46
CA TRP A 144 -6.59 3.34 1.95
C TRP A 144 -7.10 4.77 1.78
N VAL A 145 -8.37 4.93 1.45
CA VAL A 145 -9.03 6.24 1.48
C VAL A 145 -10.34 6.09 2.22
N THR A 146 -10.51 6.92 3.23
CA THR A 146 -11.71 6.99 4.08
C THR A 146 -12.27 8.41 4.05
N PRO A 147 -13.58 8.61 4.28
CA PRO A 147 -14.11 9.92 4.59
C PRO A 147 -13.42 10.49 5.83
N TYR A 148 -13.23 11.80 5.86
CA TYR A 148 -12.66 12.45 7.03
C TYR A 148 -13.53 12.22 8.27
N ASN A 149 -12.90 11.72 9.34
CA ASN A 149 -13.50 11.63 10.66
C ASN A 149 -12.48 12.06 11.71
N LYS A 150 -12.86 13.07 12.52
CA LYS A 150 -11.99 13.66 13.54
C LYS A 150 -11.48 12.65 14.58
N SER A 151 -12.20 11.55 14.83
CA SER A 151 -11.77 10.50 15.77
C SER A 151 -10.82 9.47 15.16
N GLU A 152 -10.74 9.35 13.83
CA GLU A 152 -9.97 8.32 13.13
C GLU A 152 -8.55 8.77 12.83
N LYS A 153 -7.71 8.79 13.88
CA LYS A 153 -6.34 9.34 13.79
C LYS A 153 -5.24 8.28 13.68
N TRP A 154 -5.50 7.08 14.17
CA TRP A 154 -4.49 6.04 14.37
C TRP A 154 -4.91 4.79 13.62
N ALA A 155 -4.17 4.42 12.57
CA ALA A 155 -4.54 3.31 11.69
C ALA A 155 -4.62 1.95 12.40
N ALA A 156 -3.90 1.80 13.51
CA ALA A 156 -3.92 0.59 14.35
C ALA A 156 -4.85 0.73 15.58
N GLY A 157 -5.60 1.82 15.71
CA GLY A 157 -6.42 2.14 16.89
C GLY A 157 -5.69 2.99 17.94
N VAL A 158 -6.45 3.46 18.95
CA VAL A 158 -5.97 4.40 19.99
C VAL A 158 -5.07 3.70 21.02
N TYR A 159 -5.42 2.49 21.43
CA TYR A 159 -4.71 1.70 22.42
C TYR A 159 -4.28 0.38 21.75
N ILE A 160 -2.98 0.24 21.50
CA ILE A 160 -2.44 -0.86 20.69
C ILE A 160 -1.71 -1.93 21.50
N ASP A 161 -1.28 -1.58 22.71
CA ASP A 161 -0.60 -2.53 23.59
C ASP A 161 -1.59 -3.60 24.03
N GLN A 162 -1.23 -4.87 23.80
CA GLN A 162 -2.06 -6.05 24.05
C GLN A 162 -3.48 -6.03 23.44
N ALA A 163 -3.77 -5.10 22.52
CA ALA A 163 -5.07 -5.04 21.86
C ALA A 163 -5.30 -6.29 21.00
N PRO A 164 -6.52 -6.87 20.98
CA PRO A 164 -6.83 -8.06 20.18
C PRO A 164 -6.86 -7.80 18.66
N GLY A 165 -6.61 -6.55 18.24
CA GLY A 165 -6.73 -6.08 16.86
C GLY A 165 -8.13 -5.53 16.57
N MET A 166 -8.26 -4.79 15.47
CA MET A 166 -9.56 -4.27 15.06
C MET A 166 -10.25 -5.35 14.22
N ILE A 167 -11.31 -5.95 14.78
CA ILE A 167 -12.20 -6.81 14.00
C ILE A 167 -12.96 -5.88 13.02
N PRO A 168 -13.05 -6.23 11.72
CA PRO A 168 -13.68 -5.40 10.70
C PRO A 168 -15.14 -5.05 10.99
#